data_AF-A0A5E7SL28-F1
#
_entry.id   AF-A0A5E7SL28-F1
#
_cell.length_a   1.000
_cell.length_b   1.000
_cell.length_c   1.000
_cell.angle_alpha   90.00
_cell.angle_beta   90.00
_cell.angle_gamma   90.00
#
_symmetry.space_group_name_H-M   'P 1'
#
loop_
_entity.id
_entity.type
_entity.pdbx_description
1 polymer ?
#
loop_
_entity_poly.entity_id
_entity_poly.type
_entity_poly.pdbx_seq_one_letter_code
_entity_poly.pdbx_strand_id
1 'polypeptide(L)' 'MFRSVYTVPFDPASLEPHEVSQKAIDELVKRGVVEKGDWVILTKGDSYHTTGGTNGMKILHVGDPQV' A
#
# COMPACT_ATOMS: atom_id res chain seq x y z
N MET A 1 -1.95 -5.28 21.26
CA MET A 1 -1.11 -4.19 20.71
C MET A 1 0.02 -4.80 19.91
N PHE A 2 0.37 -4.20 18.78
CA PHE A 2 1.50 -4.62 17.94
C PHE A 2 2.61 -3.57 18.03
N ARG A 3 3.85 -4.02 18.27
CA ARG A 3 5.00 -3.14 18.43
C ARG A 3 5.34 -2.49 17.10
N SER A 4 5.50 -1.16 17.10
CA SER A 4 5.91 -0.36 15.93
C SER A 4 4.95 -0.47 14.73
N VAL A 5 3.67 -0.73 14.97
CA VAL A 5 2.64 -0.73 13.93
C VAL A 5 1.78 0.52 14.08
N TYR A 6 1.65 1.27 13.00
CA TYR A 6 0.85 2.50 12.92
C TYR A 6 -0.25 2.31 11.89
N THR A 7 -1.50 2.52 12.28
CA THR A 7 -2.66 2.29 11.41
C THR A 7 -2.93 3.51 10.53
N VAL A 8 -3.16 3.25 9.25
CA VAL A 8 -3.64 4.23 8.27
C VAL A 8 -5.02 3.77 7.82
N PRO A 9 -6.11 4.54 8.06
CA PRO A 9 -7.42 4.23 7.50
C PRO A 9 -7.34 4.21 5.97
N PHE A 10 -7.67 3.07 5.37
CA PHE A 10 -7.58 2.85 3.93
C PHE A 10 -8.55 1.74 3.52
N ASP A 11 -9.41 2.00 2.55
CA ASP A 11 -10.37 1.02 2.03
C ASP A 11 -10.01 0.62 0.59
N PRO A 12 -9.25 -0.48 0.40
CA PRO A 12 -8.86 -0.94 -0.93
C PRO A 12 -10.02 -1.49 -1.76
N ALA A 13 -11.13 -1.90 -1.13
CA ALA A 13 -12.29 -2.46 -1.85
C ALA A 13 -13.12 -1.38 -2.56
N SER A 14 -12.97 -0.12 -2.14
CA SER A 14 -13.60 1.04 -2.78
C SER A 14 -12.86 1.56 -4.03
N LEU A 15 -11.71 0.96 -4.38
CA LEU A 15 -10.82 1.40 -5.44
C LEU A 15 -10.69 0.34 -6.54
N GLU A 16 -10.39 0.78 -7.76
CA GLU A 16 -10.03 -0.15 -8.82
C GLU A 16 -8.71 -0.87 -8.49
N PRO A 17 -8.58 -2.18 -8.78
CA PRO A 17 -7.43 -2.98 -8.33
C PRO A 17 -6.06 -2.45 -8.74
N HIS A 18 -5.99 -1.75 -9.89
CA HIS A 18 -4.76 -1.16 -10.42
C HIS A 18 -4.40 0.16 -9.74
N GLU A 19 -5.34 0.86 -9.12
CA GLU A 19 -5.10 2.13 -8.42
C GLU A 19 -4.66 1.94 -6.97
N VAL A 20 -5.00 0.78 -6.35
CA VAL A 20 -4.77 0.52 -4.93
C VAL A 20 -3.32 0.77 -4.50
N SER A 21 -2.33 0.29 -5.26
CA SER A 21 -0.91 0.46 -4.93
C SER A 21 -0.51 1.94 -4.93
N GLN A 22 -0.94 2.70 -5.94
CA GLN A 22 -0.63 4.12 -6.05
C GLN A 22 -1.30 4.91 -4.91
N LYS A 23 -2.58 4.65 -4.64
CA LYS A 23 -3.32 5.32 -3.55
C LYS A 23 -2.74 5.03 -2.17
N ALA A 24 -2.23 3.82 -1.94
CA ALA A 24 -1.54 3.48 -0.70
C ALA A 24 -0.24 4.28 -0.52
N ILE A 25 0.55 4.44 -1.59
CA ILE A 25 1.77 5.27 -1.57
C ILE A 25 1.42 6.75 -1.39
N ASP A 26 0.43 7.26 -2.12
CA ASP A 26 -0.01 8.65 -2.04
C ASP A 26 -0.39 9.05 -0.61
N GLU A 27 -1.03 8.15 0.15
CA GLU A 27 -1.40 8.40 1.54
C GLU A 27 -0.17 8.47 2.47
N LEU A 28 0.90 7.71 2.19
CA LEU A 28 2.17 7.82 2.92
C LEU A 28 2.93 9.11 2.58
N VAL A 29 2.92 9.51 1.31
CA VAL A 29 3.52 10.79 0.86
C VAL A 29 2.79 11.96 1.48
N LYS A 30 1.45 11.95 1.46
CA LYS A 30 0.61 12.98 2.09
C LYS A 30 0.90 13.16 3.58
N ARG A 31 1.31 12.09 4.26
CA ARG A 31 1.69 12.08 5.69
C ARG A 31 3.17 12.44 5.93
N GLY A 32 3.97 12.61 4.88
CA GLY A 32 5.40 12.89 4.97
C GLY A 32 6.21 11.71 5.51
N VAL A 33 5.71 10.48 5.37
CA VAL A 33 6.42 9.25 5.81
C VAL A 33 7.44 8.80 4.79
N VAL A 34 7.18 9.06 3.51
CA VAL A 34 8.05 8.77 2.37
C VAL A 34 8.01 9.93 1.38
N GLU A 35 9.05 10.05 0.57
CA GLU A 35 9.16 11.04 -0.50
C GLU A 35 9.61 10.41 -1.84
N LYS A 36 9.61 11.20 -2.91
CA LYS A 36 10.01 10.72 -4.24
C LYS A 36 11.46 10.23 -4.20
N GLY A 37 11.70 9.03 -4.71
CA GLY A 37 13.00 8.37 -4.68
C GLY A 37 13.16 7.32 -3.57
N ASP A 38 12.22 7.28 -2.63
CA ASP A 38 12.18 6.23 -1.62
C ASP A 38 11.68 4.90 -2.18
N TRP A 39 11.94 3.83 -1.44
CA TRP A 39 11.47 2.48 -1.71
C TRP A 39 10.50 2.02 -0.63
N VAL A 40 9.43 1.34 -1.05
CA VAL A 40 8.38 0.82 -0.16
C VAL A 40 8.13 -0.65 -0.47
N ILE A 41 7.89 -1.44 0.58
CA ILE A 41 7.39 -2.81 0.45
C ILE A 41 5.88 -2.81 0.67
N LEU A 42 5.15 -3.37 -0.29
CA LEU A 42 3.70 -3.56 -0.22
C LEU A 42 3.38 -5.05 -0.16
N THR A 43 2.69 -5.48 0.88
CA THR A 43 2.12 -6.84 0.97
C THR A 43 0.62 -6.78 0.78
N LYS A 44 0.08 -7.67 -0.07
CA LYS A 44 -1.37 -7.76 -0.32
C LYS A 44 -1.79 -9.17 -0.71
N GLY A 45 -3.10 -9.40 -0.69
CA GLY A 45 -3.71 -10.56 -1.34
C GLY A 45 -4.18 -10.22 -2.76
N ASP A 46 -4.57 -11.26 -3.51
CA ASP A 46 -5.22 -11.10 -4.82
C ASP A 46 -6.68 -10.63 -4.71
N SER A 47 -7.32 -10.88 -3.56
CA SER A 47 -8.69 -10.46 -3.24
C SER A 47 -8.70 -9.54 -2.03
N TYR A 48 -9.52 -8.49 -2.09
CA TYR A 48 -9.75 -7.56 -0.96
C TYR A 48 -11.00 -7.92 -0.14
N HIS A 49 -11.70 -9.02 -0.47
CA HIS A 49 -12.95 -9.44 0.19
C HIS A 49 -12.76 -10.57 1.20
N THR A 50 -11.53 -11.07 1.37
CA THR A 50 -11.23 -12.26 2.17
C THR A 50 -10.13 -11.99 3.20
N THR A 51 -10.34 -12.40 4.45
CA THR A 51 -9.30 -12.36 5.49
C THR A 51 -8.35 -13.55 5.35
N GLY A 52 -7.06 -13.36 5.67
CA GLY A 52 -6.06 -14.44 5.65
C GLY A 52 -5.46 -14.77 4.28
N GLY A 53 -5.78 -14.00 3.24
CA GLY A 53 -5.33 -14.23 1.86
C GLY A 53 -4.08 -13.49 1.43
N THR A 54 -3.27 -12.95 2.35
CA THR A 54 -2.02 -12.24 1.99
C THR A 54 -1.03 -13.21 1.34
N ASN A 55 -0.72 -13.00 0.06
CA ASN A 55 0.10 -13.93 -0.73
C ASN A 55 1.11 -13.22 -1.67
N GLY A 56 1.04 -11.90 -1.81
CA GLY A 56 1.91 -11.11 -2.67
C GLY A 56 2.75 -10.10 -1.90
N MET A 57 3.97 -9.87 -2.41
CA MET A 57 4.87 -8.81 -1.98
C MET A 57 5.39 -8.07 -3.22
N LYS A 58 5.31 -6.75 -3.22
CA LYS A 58 5.89 -5.87 -4.23
C LYS A 58 6.91 -4.93 -3.59
N ILE A 59 7.99 -4.64 -4.30
CA ILE A 59 8.95 -3.59 -3.96
C ILE A 59 8.71 -2.47 -4.95
N LEU A 60 8.29 -1.31 -4.45
CA LEU A 60 7.78 -0.19 -5.24
C LEU A 60 8.67 1.03 -5.02
N HIS A 61 8.91 1.78 -6.09
CA HIS A 61 9.68 3.02 -6.05
C HIS A 61 8.73 4.22 -6.07
N VAL A 62 8.88 5.14 -5.12
CA VAL A 62 7.97 6.26 -4.94
C VAL A 62 8.21 7.31 -6.03
N GLY A 63 7.15 7.58 -6.80
CA GLY A 63 7.17 8.52 -7.92
C GLY A 63 7.22 7.87 -9.31
N ASP A 64 7.39 6.55 -9.38
CA ASP A 64 7.29 5.79 -10.63
C ASP A 64 5.85 5.25 -10.84
N PRO A 65 5.43 5.01 -12.09
CA PRO A 65 4.16 4.36 -12.37
C PRO A 65 4.09 2.97 -11.74
N GLN A 66 3.07 2.73 -10.91
CA GLN A 66 2.87 1.44 -10.26
C GLN A 66 2.14 0.50 -11.24
N VAL A 67 2.82 -0.58 -11.63
CA VAL A 67 2.29 -1.69 -12.45
C VAL A 67 1.93 -2.89 -11.58
#